data_AF-A0AAP0J6D1-F1
#
_entry.id   AF-A0AAP0J6D1-F1
#
_cell.length_a   1.000
_cell.length_b   1.000
_cell.length_c   1.000
_cell.angle_alpha   90.00
_cell.angle_beta   90.00
_cell.angle_gamma   90.00
#
_symmetry.space_group_name_H-M   'P 1'
#
loop_
_entity.id
_entity.type
_entity.pdbx_description
1 polymer ?
#
loop_
_entity_poly.entity_id
_entity_poly.type
_entity_poly.pdbx_seq_one_letter_code
_entity_poly.pdbx_strand_id
1 'polypeptide(L)'
;MREPLLLFCVVEMYNPDRVMRQFGLKQRIPLLHSINMELHKIDLRGKTDKDWSAERSAYVCLWNERASNIATNEILEELLEF
;
A
#
# COMPACT_ATOMS: atom_id res chain seq x y z
N MET A 1 -6.13 4.79 -5.83
CA MET A 1 -5.25 3.69 -6.26
C MET A 1 -4.68 3.07 -5.00
N ARG A 2 -4.77 1.75 -4.83
CA ARG A 2 -4.33 1.04 -3.61
C ARG A 2 -3.27 0.03 -4.05
N GLU A 3 -2.09 0.06 -3.42
CA GLU A 3 -0.95 -0.78 -3.77
C GLU A 3 -0.60 -1.70 -2.59
N PRO A 4 -0.26 -2.98 -2.73
CA PRO A 4 0.00 -3.84 -1.57
C PRO A 4 1.42 -3.70 -1.00
N LEU A 5 1.58 -3.61 0.31
CA LEU A 5 2.79 -3.90 1.07
C LEU A 5 2.71 -5.34 1.59
N LEU A 6 3.67 -6.18 1.20
CA LEU A 6 3.68 -7.62 1.51
C LEU A 6 4.61 -7.93 2.69
N LEU A 7 4.03 -8.28 3.83
CA LEU A 7 4.63 -9.21 4.79
C LEU A 7 4.09 -10.59 4.44
N PHE A 8 4.91 -11.66 4.47
CA PHE A 8 4.52 -12.97 3.91
C PHE A 8 3.16 -13.51 4.43
N CYS A 9 2.75 -13.11 5.64
CA CYS A 9 1.47 -13.46 6.24
C CYS A 9 0.39 -12.36 6.21
N VAL A 10 0.77 -11.09 6.01
CA VAL A 10 -0.14 -9.93 6.07
C VAL A 10 0.11 -9.03 4.86
N VAL A 11 -0.95 -8.76 4.09
CA VAL A 11 -0.91 -7.79 3.00
C VAL A 11 -1.69 -6.55 3.38
N GLU A 12 -0.99 -5.42 3.49
CA GLU A 12 -1.61 -4.12 3.79
C GLU A 12 -1.63 -3.27 2.52
N MET A 13 -2.77 -2.66 2.20
CA MET A 13 -2.86 -1.79 1.03
C MET A 13 -2.33 -0.38 1.36
N TYR A 14 -1.19 -0.03 0.77
CA TYR A 14 -0.66 1.32 0.60
C TYR A 14 -1.63 2.25 -0.14
N ASN A 15 -1.69 3.48 0.35
CA ASN A 15 -2.55 4.53 -0.17
C ASN A 15 -1.68 5.77 -0.47
N PRO A 16 -1.23 5.91 -1.73
CA PRO A 16 -0.24 6.92 -2.11
C PRO A 16 -0.73 8.36 -1.90
N ASP A 17 -2.03 8.60 -1.95
CA ASP A 17 -2.67 9.89 -1.68
C ASP A 17 -2.43 10.41 -0.26
N ARG A 18 -2.00 9.57 0.68
CA ARG A 18 -1.69 9.97 2.06
C ARG A 18 -0.24 10.38 2.30
N VAL A 19 0.65 10.14 1.34
CA VAL A 19 2.11 10.33 1.52
C VAL A 19 2.76 11.10 0.36
N MET A 20 1.96 11.67 -0.55
CA MET A 20 2.43 12.47 -1.68
C MET A 20 3.42 13.58 -1.27
N ARG A 21 3.21 14.22 -0.12
CA ARG A 21 4.10 15.29 0.39
C ARG A 21 5.54 14.82 0.62
N GLN A 22 5.76 13.56 0.99
CA GLN A 22 7.11 13.03 1.21
C GLN A 22 7.92 12.92 -0.09
N PHE A 23 7.22 12.89 -1.23
CA PHE A 23 7.81 12.80 -2.57
C PHE A 23 7.76 14.15 -3.31
N GLY A 24 7.52 15.25 -2.61
CA GLY A 24 7.45 16.59 -3.21
C GLY A 24 6.18 16.82 -4.04
N LEU A 25 5.14 15.99 -3.88
CA LEU A 25 3.88 16.13 -4.61
C LEU A 25 2.80 16.77 -3.72
N LYS A 26 1.91 17.56 -4.33
CA LYS A 26 0.77 18.15 -3.63
C LYS A 26 -0.12 17.05 -3.08
N GLN A 27 -0.35 17.08 -1.78
CA GLN A 27 -1.25 16.15 -1.11
C GLN A 27 -2.60 16.83 -0.86
N ARG A 28 -3.63 16.39 -1.59
CA ARG A 28 -5.03 16.77 -1.33
C ARG A 28 -5.52 16.09 -0.05
N ILE A 29 -6.65 16.55 0.50
CA ILE A 29 -7.28 15.88 1.64
C ILE A 29 -7.58 14.43 1.23
N PRO A 30 -6.96 13.43 1.89
CA PRO A 30 -7.16 12.04 1.50
C PRO A 30 -8.60 11.62 1.71
N LEU A 31 -9.07 10.69 0.87
CA LEU A 31 -10.37 10.08 1.09
C LEU A 31 -10.34 9.25 2.39
N LEU A 32 -11.48 9.23 3.09
CA LEU A 32 -11.67 8.33 4.22
C LEU A 32 -11.38 6.90 3.77
N HIS A 33 -10.40 6.29 4.42
CA HIS A 33 -9.98 4.93 4.12
C HIS A 33 -10.27 4.03 5.32
N SER A 34 -10.92 2.91 5.04
CA SER A 34 -11.12 1.87 6.05
C SER A 34 -9.78 1.20 6.33
N ILE A 35 -9.27 1.38 7.55
CA ILE A 35 -8.19 0.54 8.07
C ILE A 35 -8.80 -0.85 8.25
N ASN A 36 -8.32 -1.84 7.50
CA ASN A 36 -8.84 -3.19 7.61
C ASN A 36 -8.37 -3.80 8.94
N MET A 37 -9.16 -3.57 9.99
CA MET A 37 -8.87 -4.04 11.35
C MET A 37 -8.70 -5.55 11.44
N GLU A 38 -9.28 -6.32 10.51
CA GLU A 38 -9.10 -7.77 10.45
C GLU A 38 -7.65 -8.16 10.09
N LEU A 39 -6.91 -7.32 9.36
CA LEU A 39 -5.48 -7.57 9.09
C LEU A 39 -4.67 -7.60 10.38
N HIS A 40 -5.00 -6.73 11.35
CA HIS A 40 -4.30 -6.68 12.64
C HIS A 40 -4.64 -7.85 13.57
N LYS A 41 -5.67 -8.63 13.24
CA LYS A 41 -6.03 -9.86 13.97
C LYS A 41 -5.30 -11.09 13.43
N ILE A 42 -4.60 -10.98 12.31
CA ILE A 42 -3.82 -12.09 11.76
C ILE A 42 -2.61 -12.32 12.66
N ASP A 43 -2.69 -13.35 13.48
CA ASP A 43 -1.54 -13.89 14.20
C ASP A 43 -0.87 -15.02 13.41
N LEU A 44 0.40 -15.29 13.71
CA LEU A 44 1.20 -16.35 13.07
C LEU A 44 1.14 -17.68 13.83
N ARG A 45 0.45 -17.75 14.97
CA ARG A 45 0.45 -18.90 15.87
C ARG A 45 -0.32 -20.06 15.24
N GLY A 46 0.27 -21.25 15.21
CA GLY A 46 -0.38 -22.47 14.68
C GLY A 46 -0.60 -22.50 13.17
N LYS A 47 0.03 -21.60 12.39
CA LYS A 47 -0.12 -21.52 10.92
C LYS A 47 1.14 -21.98 10.18
N THR A 48 1.79 -23.04 10.67
CA THR A 48 2.99 -23.64 10.06
C THR A 48 2.70 -24.33 8.73
N ASP A 49 1.46 -24.80 8.56
CA ASP A 49 1.07 -25.65 7.42
C ASP A 49 0.31 -24.86 6.35
N LYS A 50 0.23 -23.53 6.51
CA LYS A 50 -0.44 -22.66 5.56
C LYS A 50 0.48 -22.35 4.38
N ASP A 51 0.00 -22.65 3.18
CA ASP A 51 0.59 -22.14 1.95
C ASP A 51 0.18 -20.68 1.73
N TRP A 52 0.98 -19.78 2.30
CA TRP A 52 0.81 -18.34 2.13
C TRP A 52 1.05 -17.89 0.69
N SER A 53 1.82 -18.64 -0.10
CA SER A 53 2.08 -18.28 -1.50
C SER A 53 0.83 -18.41 -2.35
N ALA A 54 0.05 -19.48 -2.14
CA ALA A 54 -1.25 -19.67 -2.77
C ALA A 54 -2.27 -18.65 -2.25
N GLU A 55 -2.36 -18.45 -0.93
CA GLU A 55 -3.32 -17.50 -0.30
C GLU A 55 -3.08 -16.06 -0.75
N ARG A 56 -1.83 -15.67 -1.03
CA ARG A 56 -1.44 -14.31 -1.42
C ARG A 56 -1.20 -14.10 -2.91
N SER A 57 -1.39 -15.13 -3.74
CA SER A 57 -1.14 -15.09 -5.18
C SER A 57 -1.78 -13.88 -5.89
N ALA A 58 -3.03 -13.55 -5.57
CA ALA A 58 -3.72 -12.38 -6.14
C ALA A 58 -3.00 -11.05 -5.83
N TYR A 59 -2.44 -10.90 -4.62
CA TYR A 59 -1.69 -9.71 -4.24
C TYR A 59 -0.31 -9.65 -4.90
N VAL A 60 0.30 -10.81 -5.15
CA VAL A 60 1.55 -10.89 -5.93
C VAL A 60 1.29 -10.43 -7.37
N CYS A 61 0.18 -10.83 -7.98
CA CYS A 61 -0.21 -10.31 -9.30
C CYS A 61 -0.37 -8.79 -9.28
N LEU A 62 -1.10 -8.23 -8.31
CA LEU A 62 -1.24 -6.78 -8.15
C LEU A 62 0.10 -6.07 -7.98
N TRP A 63 1.01 -6.62 -7.17
CA TRP A 63 2.34 -6.07 -6.99
C TRP A 63 3.17 -6.10 -8.27
N ASN A 64 3.05 -7.15 -9.09
CA ASN A 64 3.72 -7.22 -10.38
C ASN A 64 3.21 -6.15 -11.35
N GLU A 65 1.97 -5.72 -11.19
CA GLU A 65 1.35 -4.63 -11.96
C GLU A 65 1.58 -3.24 -11.36
N ARG A 66 2.34 -3.10 -10.27
CA ARG A 66 2.58 -1.82 -9.58
C ARG A 66 3.09 -0.68 -10.48
N ALA A 67 3.83 -1.01 -11.54
CA ALA A 67 4.32 0.00 -12.48
C ALA A 67 3.18 0.73 -13.22
N SER A 68 2.02 0.08 -13.36
CA SER A 68 0.79 0.68 -13.91
C SER A 68 0.06 1.57 -12.90
N ASN A 69 0.48 1.53 -11.62
CA ASN A 69 -0.19 2.15 -10.49
C ASN A 69 0.67 3.24 -9.83
N ILE A 70 1.44 3.97 -10.63
CA ILE A 70 2.23 5.11 -10.17
C ILE A 70 1.31 6.29 -9.88
N ALA A 71 1.32 6.74 -8.63
CA ALA A 71 0.61 7.95 -8.25
C ALA A 71 1.30 9.19 -8.82
N THR A 72 0.52 10.05 -9.46
CA THR A 72 0.98 11.31 -10.02
C THR A 72 0.15 12.46 -9.46
N ASN A 73 0.79 13.59 -9.23
CA ASN A 73 0.12 14.83 -8.86
C ASN A 73 1.01 16.04 -9.22
N GLU A 74 0.50 17.24 -9.04
CA GLU A 74 1.26 18.49 -9.16
C GLU A 74 2.44 18.49 -8.19
N ILE A 75 3.59 19.03 -8.62
CA ILE A 75 4.76 19.23 -7.76
C ILE A 75 4.44 20.36 -6.76
N LEU A 76 4.93 20.21 -5.53
CA LEU A 76 4.99 21.29 -4.56
C LEU A 76 6.15 22.20 -4.93
N GLU A 77 5.88 23.26 -5.69
CA GLU A 77 6.88 24.26 -6.09
C GLU A 77 7.58 24.91 -4.89
N GLU A 78 6.89 25.02 -3.74
CA GLU A 78 7.43 25.49 -2.45
C GLU A 78 8.61 24.65 -1.90
N LEU A 79 8.82 23.43 -2.41
CA LEU A 79 9.93 22.54 -2.01
C LEU A 79 11.10 22.53 -3.01
N LEU A 80 10.99 23.26 -4.14
CA LEU A 80 12.06 23.40 -5.13
C LEU A 80 13.01 24.57 -4.81
N GLU A 81 12.73 25.36 -3.77
CA GLU A 81 13.47 26.57 -3.39
C GLU A 81 14.43 26.36 -2.19
N PHE A 82 14.71 25.12 -1.78
CA PHE A 82 15.68 24.78 -0.73
C PHE A 82 16.82 23.88 -1.22
#